data_AF-A0A9P0BAH2-F1
#
_entry.id   AF-A0A9P0BAH2-F1
#
_cell.length_a   1.000
_cell.length_b   1.000
_cell.length_c   1.000
_cell.angle_alpha   90.00
_cell.angle_beta   90.00
_cell.angle_gamma   90.00
#
_symmetry.space_group_name_H-M   'P 1'
#
loop_
_entity.id
_entity.type
_entity.pdbx_description
1 polymer ?
#
loop_
_entity_poly.entity_id
_entity_poly.type
_entity_poly.pdbx_seq_one_letter_code
_entity_poly.pdbx_strand_id
1 'polypeptide(L)'
;MIMCFLGCMCHVMDGSGMKEALSTIYAANFVDKLLNGHAYARAIRAHMLVRLALGKIIIQQLVFEENLTNCWIGCIEDILLGRKSHTNLLEIAPMCYSLDTMFHERLEDLNDRGPTAQLWVQYIDMVPIAHNFIRAERLGDWNVHLTVVKKMLPYFHASGLFWSLCQVKAFVSTGHNDIRCIARLQHFLAVLQRGSLLFDGRKNSIVGLGQIWSLNRAR
;
A
#
# COMPACT_ATOMS: atom_id res chain seq x y z
N MET A 1 11.50 -9.84 1.50
CA MET A 1 10.22 -9.49 0.85
C MET A 1 9.94 -7.99 0.80
N ILE A 2 10.11 -7.26 1.91
CA ILE A 2 9.79 -5.82 1.96
C ILE A 2 10.57 -4.96 0.94
N MET A 3 11.86 -5.22 0.73
CA MET A 3 12.68 -4.50 -0.25
C MET A 3 12.13 -4.67 -1.68
N CYS A 4 11.71 -5.88 -2.05
CA CYS A 4 11.05 -6.13 -3.34
C CYS A 4 9.68 -5.45 -3.43
N PHE A 5 8.94 -5.38 -2.32
CA PHE A 5 7.65 -4.68 -2.29
C PHE A 5 7.83 -3.17 -2.50
N LEU A 6 8.86 -2.56 -1.89
CA LEU A 6 9.20 -1.15 -2.13
C LEU A 6 9.55 -0.88 -3.61
N GLY A 7 10.37 -1.75 -4.20
CA GLY A 7 10.68 -1.66 -5.64
C GLY A 7 9.46 -1.85 -6.53
N CYS A 8 8.56 -2.79 -6.17
CA CYS A 8 7.28 -3.00 -6.85
C CYS A 8 6.39 -1.75 -6.79
N MET A 9 6.25 -1.11 -5.62
CA MET A 9 5.49 0.14 -5.49
C MET A 9 6.05 1.24 -6.40
N CYS A 10 7.38 1.38 -6.44
CA CYS A 10 8.02 2.38 -7.28
C CYS A 10 7.85 2.08 -8.77
N HIS A 11 7.89 0.81 -9.16
CA HIS A 11 7.65 0.40 -10.54
C HIS A 11 6.20 0.63 -10.98
N VAL A 12 5.22 0.35 -10.11
CA VAL A 12 3.80 0.65 -10.38
C VAL A 12 3.56 2.15 -10.52
N MET A 13 4.30 2.96 -9.74
CA MET A 13 4.22 4.42 -9.75
C MET A 13 5.14 5.07 -10.78
N ASP A 14 5.75 4.31 -11.69
CA ASP A 14 6.65 4.90 -12.69
C ASP A 14 5.87 5.80 -13.66
N GLY A 15 6.43 6.96 -14.00
CA GLY A 15 5.76 7.99 -14.80
C GLY A 15 4.59 8.73 -14.13
N SER A 16 4.30 8.50 -12.85
CA SER A 16 3.18 9.14 -12.12
C SER A 16 3.46 10.57 -11.62
N GLY A 17 4.70 11.05 -11.71
CA GLY A 17 5.13 12.28 -11.04
C GLY A 17 5.75 12.06 -9.65
N MET A 18 5.80 10.82 -9.15
CA MET A 18 6.32 10.52 -7.82
C MET A 18 7.82 10.83 -7.68
N LYS A 19 8.61 10.64 -8.75
CA LYS A 19 10.05 10.94 -8.76
C LYS A 19 10.29 12.44 -8.58
N GLU A 20 9.49 13.26 -9.24
CA GLU A 20 9.50 14.72 -9.20
C GLU A 20 9.11 15.19 -7.79
N ALA A 21 8.04 14.63 -7.22
CA ALA A 21 7.61 14.92 -5.86
C ALA A 21 8.71 14.60 -4.83
N LEU A 22 9.36 13.43 -4.95
CA LEU A 22 10.44 13.03 -4.04
C LEU A 22 11.72 13.84 -4.22
N SER A 23 11.98 14.34 -5.43
CA SER A 23 13.12 15.21 -5.73
C SER A 23 13.02 16.59 -5.07
N THR A 24 11.84 16.98 -4.58
CA THR A 24 11.68 18.20 -3.77
C THR A 24 12.22 18.04 -2.35
N ILE A 25 12.24 16.82 -1.83
CA ILE A 25 12.64 16.51 -0.44
C ILE A 25 14.05 15.94 -0.40
N TYR A 26 14.41 15.12 -1.39
CA TYR A 26 15.67 14.41 -1.46
C TYR A 26 16.49 14.86 -2.67
N ALA A 27 17.82 14.84 -2.54
CA ALA A 27 18.71 15.10 -3.68
C ALA A 27 18.45 14.11 -4.84
N ALA A 28 18.45 14.60 -6.08
CA ALA A 28 18.09 13.81 -7.27
C ALA A 28 18.85 12.47 -7.38
N ASN A 29 20.16 12.49 -7.13
CA ASN A 29 21.02 11.29 -7.14
C ASN A 29 20.63 10.23 -6.10
N PHE A 30 19.89 10.63 -5.07
CA PHE A 30 19.40 9.75 -4.02
C PHE A 30 18.00 9.19 -4.33
N VAL A 31 17.18 9.92 -5.09
CA VAL A 31 15.85 9.47 -5.48
C VAL A 31 15.91 8.19 -6.29
N ASP A 32 16.87 8.05 -7.22
CA ASP A 32 17.02 6.81 -8.00
C ASP A 32 17.38 5.60 -7.12
N LYS A 33 18.21 5.79 -6.09
CA LYS A 33 18.55 4.74 -5.11
C LYS A 33 17.37 4.38 -4.21
N LEU A 34 16.48 5.34 -3.98
CA LEU A 34 15.26 5.18 -3.19
C LEU A 34 14.19 4.41 -3.98
N LEU A 35 13.99 4.77 -5.25
CA LEU A 35 13.05 4.11 -6.16
C LEU A 35 13.41 2.63 -6.41
N ASN A 36 14.70 2.31 -6.42
CA ASN A 36 15.16 0.93 -6.53
C ASN A 36 15.05 0.11 -5.23
N GLY A 37 14.59 0.71 -4.12
CA GLY A 37 14.39 0.03 -2.85
C GLY A 37 15.67 -0.36 -2.09
N HIS A 38 16.87 -0.12 -2.65
CA HIS A 38 18.16 -0.43 -2.02
C HIS A 38 18.39 0.35 -0.72
N ALA A 39 17.88 1.57 -0.63
CA ALA A 39 17.98 2.39 0.58
C ALA A 39 16.76 2.20 1.51
N TYR A 40 16.51 0.96 1.95
CA TYR A 40 15.31 0.53 2.70
C TYR A 40 14.76 1.53 3.72
N ALA A 41 15.54 1.91 4.74
CA ALA A 41 15.05 2.75 5.84
C ALA A 41 14.64 4.16 5.36
N ARG A 42 15.36 4.70 4.38
CA ARG A 42 15.04 6.01 3.79
C ARG A 42 13.87 5.92 2.81
N ALA A 43 13.77 4.83 2.05
CA ALA A 43 12.65 4.55 1.15
C ALA A 43 11.32 4.49 1.91
N ILE A 44 11.26 3.76 3.02
CA ILE A 44 10.06 3.73 3.87
C ILE A 44 9.69 5.13 4.35
N ARG A 45 10.67 5.90 4.81
CA ARG A 45 10.43 7.26 5.30
C ARG A 45 9.89 8.16 4.20
N ALA A 46 10.45 8.08 2.99
CA ALA A 46 9.96 8.82 1.84
C ALA A 46 8.52 8.43 1.47
N HIS A 47 8.22 7.13 1.39
CA HIS A 47 6.86 6.67 1.10
C HIS A 47 5.85 7.12 2.16
N MET A 48 6.26 7.13 3.43
CA MET A 48 5.46 7.65 4.54
C MET A 48 5.20 9.16 4.38
N LEU A 49 6.22 9.96 4.05
CA LEU A 49 6.05 11.40 3.83
C LEU A 49 5.08 11.68 2.67
N VAL A 50 5.19 10.95 1.57
CA VAL A 50 4.28 11.10 0.43
C VAL A 50 2.85 10.74 0.83
N ARG A 51 2.64 9.61 1.53
CA ARG A 51 1.30 9.24 2.01
C ARG A 51 0.73 10.26 2.99
N LEU A 52 1.55 10.82 3.88
CA LEU A 52 1.13 11.88 4.81
C LEU A 52 0.75 13.17 4.07
N ALA A 53 1.51 13.57 3.06
CA ALA A 53 1.19 14.73 2.24
C ALA A 53 -0.14 14.54 1.49
N LEU A 54 -0.34 13.37 0.88
CA LEU A 54 -1.62 13.02 0.24
C LEU A 54 -2.77 12.99 1.23
N GLY A 55 -2.58 12.34 2.38
CA GLY A 55 -3.57 12.29 3.45
C GLY A 55 -3.96 13.69 3.93
N LYS A 56 -2.99 14.60 4.09
CA LYS A 56 -3.25 16.00 4.43
C LYS A 56 -4.10 16.69 3.35
N ILE A 57 -3.76 16.54 2.08
CA ILE A 57 -4.53 17.13 0.97
C ILE A 57 -5.96 16.60 0.96
N ILE A 58 -6.16 15.29 1.17
CA ILE A 58 -7.48 14.66 1.20
C ILE A 58 -8.29 15.18 2.39
N ILE A 59 -7.70 15.22 3.58
CA ILE A 59 -8.35 15.71 4.80
C ILE A 59 -8.73 17.18 4.67
N GLN A 60 -7.91 18.01 4.02
CA GLN A 60 -8.23 19.41 3.75
C GLN A 60 -9.42 19.61 2.80
N GLN A 61 -9.76 18.59 2.00
CA GLN A 61 -10.93 18.62 1.12
C GLN A 61 -12.20 18.06 1.79
N LEU A 62 -12.08 17.44 2.97
CA LEU A 62 -13.23 16.96 3.72
C LEU A 62 -13.93 18.16 4.37
N VAL A 63 -15.24 18.24 4.19
CA VAL A 63 -16.09 19.20 4.91
C VAL A 63 -16.56 18.50 6.18
N PHE A 64 -16.16 19.04 7.32
CA PHE A 64 -16.58 18.53 8.62
C PHE A 64 -17.80 19.32 9.11
N GLU A 65 -18.76 18.63 9.74
CA GLU A 65 -19.79 19.34 10.52
C GLU A 65 -19.12 20.10 11.66
N GLU A 66 -19.54 21.34 11.92
CA GLU A 66 -18.94 22.19 12.98
C GLU A 66 -18.89 21.47 14.34
N ASN A 67 -19.95 20.71 14.66
CA ASN A 67 -20.05 19.96 15.90
C ASN A 67 -19.00 18.83 16.01
N LEU A 68 -18.74 18.11 14.92
CA LEU A 68 -17.72 17.07 14.88
C LEU A 68 -16.31 17.67 14.97
N THR A 69 -16.10 18.79 14.28
CA THR A 69 -14.83 19.52 14.29
C THR A 69 -14.47 20.00 15.69
N ASN A 70 -15.44 20.56 16.42
CA ASN A 70 -15.25 21.02 17.81
C ASN A 70 -14.95 19.85 18.76
N CYS A 71 -15.63 18.71 18.59
CA CYS A 71 -15.34 17.49 19.36
C CYS A 71 -13.92 16.97 19.11
N TRP A 72 -13.45 17.00 17.86
CA TRP A 72 -12.11 16.52 17.52
C TRP A 72 -11.02 17.47 18.00
N ILE A 73 -11.22 18.78 17.86
CA ILE A 73 -10.29 19.79 18.40
C ILE A 73 -10.17 19.63 19.91
N GLY A 74 -11.29 19.49 20.63
CA GLY A 74 -11.27 19.25 22.07
C GLY A 74 -10.52 17.97 22.46
N CYS A 75 -10.72 16.87 21.70
CA CYS A 75 -9.99 15.63 21.93
C CYS A 75 -8.49 15.75 21.65
N ILE A 76 -8.09 16.47 20.59
CA ILE A 76 -6.69 16.72 20.27
C ILE A 76 -6.03 17.57 21.35
N GLU A 77 -6.70 18.64 21.80
CA GLU A 77 -6.23 19.48 22.91
C GLU A 77 -6.07 18.67 24.20
N ASP A 78 -7.02 17.79 24.52
CA ASP A 78 -6.94 16.90 25.67
C ASP A 78 -5.74 15.94 25.60
N ILE A 79 -5.40 15.43 24.42
CA ILE A 79 -4.22 14.57 24.20
C ILE A 79 -2.94 15.39 24.32
N LEU A 80 -2.88 16.59 23.71
CA LEU A 80 -1.70 17.47 23.73
C LEU A 80 -1.40 17.99 25.13
N LEU A 81 -2.44 18.26 25.92
CA LEU A 81 -2.35 18.70 27.31
C LEU A 81 -2.17 17.55 28.30
N GLY A 82 -2.09 16.30 27.81
CA GLY A 82 -1.89 15.11 28.63
C GLY A 82 -3.08 14.77 29.55
N ARG A 83 -4.25 15.41 29.34
CA ARG A 83 -5.49 15.13 30.09
C ARG A 83 -6.06 13.76 29.72
N LYS A 84 -5.88 13.35 28.47
CA LYS A 84 -6.20 12.00 27.99
C LYS A 84 -4.91 11.28 27.58
N SER A 85 -4.72 10.07 28.11
CA SER A 85 -3.67 9.19 27.60
C SER A 85 -4.11 8.61 26.27
N HIS A 86 -3.18 8.49 25.32
CA HIS A 86 -3.34 7.77 24.05
C HIS A 86 -3.76 6.29 24.22
N THR A 87 -3.75 5.78 25.46
CA THR A 87 -4.20 4.44 25.86
C THR A 87 -5.71 4.33 26.08
N ASN A 88 -6.46 5.43 26.18
CA ASN A 88 -7.92 5.40 26.33
C ASN A 88 -8.59 5.15 24.97
N LEU A 89 -8.35 3.94 24.42
CA LEU A 89 -8.83 3.48 23.12
C LEU A 89 -10.34 3.64 22.95
N LEU A 90 -11.13 3.47 24.01
CA LEU A 90 -12.59 3.52 23.95
C LEU A 90 -13.15 4.93 23.68
N GLU A 91 -12.46 5.98 24.15
CA GLU A 91 -12.90 7.37 23.93
C GLU A 91 -12.44 7.90 22.56
N ILE A 92 -11.30 7.42 22.07
CA ILE A 92 -10.69 7.85 20.80
C ILE A 92 -11.22 7.02 19.62
N ALA A 93 -11.61 5.76 19.85
CA ALA A 93 -12.13 4.85 18.82
C ALA A 93 -13.27 5.42 17.96
N PRO A 94 -14.33 6.05 18.52
CA PRO A 94 -15.42 6.58 17.68
C PRO A 94 -14.97 7.73 16.78
N MET A 95 -14.04 8.58 17.26
CA MET A 95 -13.42 9.61 16.44
C MET A 95 -12.58 8.99 15.32
N CYS A 96 -11.75 7.98 15.64
CA CYS A 96 -10.94 7.32 14.62
C CYS A 96 -11.79 6.59 13.58
N TYR A 97 -12.89 5.93 13.99
CA TYR A 97 -13.78 5.23 13.06
C TYR A 97 -14.52 6.20 12.14
N SER A 98 -15.06 7.31 12.67
CA SER A 98 -15.72 8.33 11.83
C SER A 98 -14.77 8.98 10.84
N LEU A 99 -13.55 9.32 11.26
CA LEU A 99 -12.48 9.80 10.38
C LEU A 99 -12.14 8.80 9.28
N ASP A 100 -11.96 7.53 9.64
CA ASP A 100 -11.61 6.47 8.71
C ASP A 100 -12.70 6.26 7.65
N THR A 101 -13.97 6.25 8.07
CA THR A 101 -15.12 6.13 7.16
C THR A 101 -15.16 7.29 6.17
N MET A 102 -15.11 8.54 6.62
CA MET A 102 -15.16 9.70 5.71
C MET A 102 -13.93 9.77 4.80
N PHE A 103 -12.77 9.37 5.31
CA PHE A 103 -11.56 9.29 4.51
C PHE A 103 -11.72 8.24 3.40
N HIS A 104 -12.29 7.07 3.72
CA HIS A 104 -12.55 6.00 2.76
C HIS A 104 -13.61 6.39 1.72
N GLU A 105 -14.74 6.99 2.13
CA GLU A 105 -15.74 7.53 1.21
C GLU A 105 -15.11 8.52 0.23
N ARG A 106 -14.22 9.38 0.74
CA ARG A 106 -13.52 10.34 -0.11
C ARG A 106 -12.52 9.69 -1.06
N LEU A 107 -11.87 8.60 -0.67
CA LEU A 107 -11.02 7.84 -1.58
C LEU A 107 -11.83 7.21 -2.71
N GLU A 108 -13.06 6.76 -2.45
CA GLU A 108 -13.98 6.24 -3.47
C GLU A 108 -14.35 7.33 -4.48
N ASP A 109 -14.73 8.53 -4.03
CA ASP A 109 -14.97 9.68 -4.92
C ASP A 109 -13.76 10.01 -5.81
N LEU A 110 -12.55 9.92 -5.25
CA LEU A 110 -11.32 10.22 -5.97
C LEU A 110 -10.99 9.15 -7.00
N ASN A 111 -11.33 7.89 -6.71
CA ASN A 111 -11.15 6.76 -7.61
C ASN A 111 -11.94 6.94 -8.92
N ASP A 112 -13.06 7.65 -8.89
CA ASP A 112 -13.90 7.87 -10.07
C ASP A 112 -13.43 9.03 -10.97
N ARG A 113 -12.45 9.83 -10.53
CA ARG A 113 -11.96 11.01 -11.27
C ARG A 113 -11.03 10.71 -12.44
N GLY A 114 -10.57 9.47 -12.56
CA GLY A 114 -9.80 8.99 -13.70
C GLY A 114 -8.57 8.14 -13.35
N PRO A 115 -7.85 7.62 -14.37
CA PRO A 115 -6.83 6.58 -14.19
C PRO A 115 -5.66 6.99 -13.27
N THR A 116 -5.24 8.25 -13.35
CA THR A 116 -4.15 8.76 -12.49
C THR A 116 -4.59 8.84 -11.02
N ALA A 117 -5.84 9.23 -10.75
CA ALA A 117 -6.34 9.28 -9.38
C ALA A 117 -6.43 7.88 -8.77
N GLN A 118 -6.91 6.90 -9.55
CA GLN A 118 -6.92 5.48 -9.16
C GLN A 118 -5.53 4.96 -8.80
N LEU A 119 -4.51 5.34 -9.58
CA LEU A 119 -3.12 4.97 -9.31
C LEU A 119 -2.64 5.52 -7.96
N TRP A 120 -2.95 6.78 -7.64
CA TRP A 120 -2.58 7.39 -6.35
C TRP A 120 -3.38 6.81 -5.17
N VAL A 121 -4.66 6.45 -5.36
CA VAL A 121 -5.45 5.73 -4.35
C VAL A 121 -4.84 4.35 -4.08
N GLN A 122 -4.50 3.60 -5.11
CA GLN A 122 -3.79 2.32 -4.98
C GLN A 122 -2.47 2.48 -4.21
N TYR A 123 -1.72 3.56 -4.44
CA TYR A 123 -0.51 3.85 -3.70
C TYR A 123 -0.75 4.12 -2.21
N ILE A 124 -1.81 4.86 -1.87
CA ILE A 124 -2.21 5.11 -0.48
C ILE A 124 -2.48 3.79 0.26
N ASP A 125 -3.04 2.78 -0.42
CA ASP A 125 -3.30 1.45 0.13
C ASP A 125 -2.05 0.56 0.22
N MET A 126 -1.10 0.71 -0.69
CA MET A 126 0.14 -0.09 -0.69
C MET A 126 1.05 0.23 0.52
N VAL A 127 1.20 1.50 0.89
CA VAL A 127 2.10 1.93 1.98
C VAL A 127 1.75 1.31 3.37
N PRO A 128 0.48 1.26 3.83
CA PRO A 128 0.15 0.58 5.09
C PRO A 128 0.39 -0.92 5.05
N ILE A 129 0.29 -1.59 3.89
CA ILE A 129 0.65 -3.00 3.73
C ILE A 129 2.15 -3.18 4.01
N ALA A 130 3.01 -2.31 3.47
CA ALA A 130 4.44 -2.30 3.76
C ALA A 130 4.72 -2.09 5.26
N HIS A 131 4.01 -1.15 5.91
CA HIS A 131 4.20 -0.88 7.33
C HIS A 131 3.76 -2.05 8.23
N ASN A 132 2.60 -2.66 7.92
CA ASN A 132 2.09 -3.80 8.67
C ASN A 132 2.99 -5.03 8.53
N PHE A 133 3.67 -5.19 7.39
CA PHE A 133 4.68 -6.24 7.22
C PHE A 133 5.83 -6.06 8.20
N ILE A 134 6.40 -4.85 8.27
CA ILE A 134 7.50 -4.51 9.19
C ILE A 134 7.06 -4.67 10.64
N ARG A 135 5.85 -4.22 10.97
CA ARG A 135 5.27 -4.40 12.30
C ARG A 135 5.14 -5.88 12.66
N ALA A 136 4.60 -6.70 11.76
CA ALA A 136 4.43 -8.13 11.99
C ALA A 136 5.76 -8.86 12.15
N GLU A 137 6.78 -8.53 11.33
CA GLU A 137 8.14 -9.05 11.47
C GLU A 137 8.76 -8.68 12.82
N ARG A 138 8.60 -7.43 13.27
CA ARG A 138 9.18 -6.96 14.54
C ARG A 138 8.48 -7.54 15.78
N LEU A 139 7.18 -7.84 15.67
CA LEU A 139 6.40 -8.42 16.77
C LEU A 139 6.42 -9.96 16.76
N GLY A 140 6.89 -10.60 15.68
CA GLY A 140 6.83 -12.05 15.52
C GLY A 140 5.41 -12.60 15.35
N ASP A 141 4.42 -11.76 15.00
CA ASP A 141 3.03 -12.19 14.79
C ASP A 141 2.85 -12.77 13.39
N TRP A 142 2.83 -14.10 13.32
CA TRP A 142 2.76 -14.84 12.08
C TRP A 142 1.40 -14.71 11.36
N ASN A 143 0.31 -14.56 12.10
CA ASN A 143 -1.04 -14.45 11.51
C ASN A 143 -1.19 -13.14 10.73
N VAL A 144 -0.71 -12.04 11.32
CA VAL A 144 -0.67 -10.74 10.65
C VAL A 144 0.32 -10.79 9.49
N HIS A 145 1.48 -11.42 9.68
CA HIS A 145 2.50 -11.56 8.64
C HIS A 145 1.95 -12.25 7.37
N LEU A 146 1.30 -13.41 7.53
CA LEU A 146 0.68 -14.14 6.41
C LEU A 146 -0.44 -13.35 5.74
N THR A 147 -1.27 -12.66 6.53
CA THR A 147 -2.34 -11.80 6.01
C THR A 147 -1.77 -10.68 5.14
N VAL A 148 -0.67 -10.06 5.57
CA VAL A 148 0.00 -9.00 4.83
C VAL A 148 0.67 -9.54 3.57
N VAL A 149 1.35 -10.68 3.64
CA VAL A 149 1.94 -11.34 2.45
C VAL A 149 0.85 -11.64 1.42
N LYS A 150 -0.31 -12.15 1.84
CA LYS A 150 -1.46 -12.38 0.95
C LYS A 150 -1.91 -11.08 0.26
N LYS A 151 -1.91 -9.95 0.97
CA LYS A 151 -2.24 -8.63 0.39
C LYS A 151 -1.16 -8.08 -0.54
N MET A 152 0.10 -8.48 -0.39
CA MET A 152 1.19 -8.06 -1.28
C MET A 152 1.18 -8.80 -2.63
N LEU A 153 0.67 -10.04 -2.67
CA LEU A 153 0.73 -10.90 -3.86
C LEU A 153 0.10 -10.31 -5.13
N PRO A 154 -1.09 -9.68 -5.10
CA PRO A 154 -1.67 -9.06 -6.29
C PRO A 154 -0.76 -8.00 -6.91
N TYR A 155 -0.11 -7.18 -6.09
CA TYR A 155 0.81 -6.15 -6.55
C TYR A 155 2.06 -6.75 -7.20
N PHE A 156 2.62 -7.80 -6.59
CA PHE A 156 3.74 -8.52 -7.19
C PHE A 156 3.39 -9.14 -8.54
N HIS A 157 2.20 -9.75 -8.64
CA HIS A 157 1.72 -10.29 -9.90
C HIS A 157 1.58 -9.21 -10.98
N ALA A 158 0.98 -8.07 -10.64
CA ALA A 158 0.77 -6.96 -11.56
C ALA A 158 2.08 -6.32 -12.03
N SER A 159 3.09 -6.23 -11.16
CA SER A 159 4.37 -5.62 -11.49
C SER A 159 5.22 -6.43 -12.47
N GLY A 160 4.94 -7.73 -12.66
CA GLY A 160 5.70 -8.62 -13.55
C GLY A 160 7.19 -8.78 -13.17
N LEU A 161 7.63 -8.23 -12.03
CA LEU A 161 9.02 -8.24 -11.62
C LEU A 161 9.44 -9.65 -11.20
N PHE A 162 10.18 -10.33 -12.08
CA PHE A 162 10.76 -11.67 -11.85
C PHE A 162 11.45 -11.82 -10.48
N TRP A 163 12.12 -10.75 -10.02
CA TRP A 163 12.80 -10.67 -8.71
C TRP A 163 11.86 -10.81 -7.51
N SER A 164 10.62 -10.31 -7.63
CA SER A 164 9.62 -10.43 -6.57
C SER A 164 9.10 -11.87 -6.43
N LEU A 165 8.92 -12.57 -7.55
CA LEU A 165 8.55 -13.98 -7.59
C LEU A 165 9.64 -14.88 -6.98
N CYS A 166 10.92 -14.59 -7.24
CA CYS A 166 12.03 -15.30 -6.62
C CYS A 166 12.06 -15.17 -5.09
N GLN A 167 11.79 -13.98 -4.54
CA GLN A 167 11.73 -13.81 -3.08
C GLN A 167 10.46 -14.42 -2.45
N VAL A 168 9.32 -14.36 -3.13
CA VAL A 168 8.09 -15.06 -2.69
C VAL A 168 8.35 -16.57 -2.65
N LYS A 169 9.01 -17.12 -3.69
CA LYS A 169 9.36 -18.53 -3.76
C LYS A 169 10.34 -18.94 -2.64
N ALA A 170 11.36 -18.12 -2.38
CA ALA A 170 12.29 -18.33 -1.27
C ALA A 170 11.56 -18.30 0.09
N PHE A 171 10.68 -17.33 0.31
CA PHE A 171 9.88 -17.21 1.54
C PHE A 171 8.98 -18.44 1.76
N VAL A 172 8.28 -18.90 0.72
CA VAL A 172 7.44 -20.10 0.78
C VAL A 172 8.29 -21.36 1.04
N SER A 173 9.53 -21.42 0.55
CA SER A 173 10.43 -22.55 0.81
C SER A 173 11.03 -22.56 2.23
N THR A 174 11.12 -21.41 2.89
CA THR A 174 11.64 -21.27 4.26
C THR A 174 10.55 -21.26 5.34
N GLY A 175 9.28 -21.09 4.96
CA GLY A 175 8.13 -21.07 5.87
C GLY A 175 7.82 -22.46 6.42
N HIS A 176 8.15 -22.70 7.68
CA HIS A 176 7.91 -23.97 8.36
C HIS A 176 6.41 -24.31 8.53
N ASN A 177 6.09 -25.57 8.18
CA ASN A 177 5.01 -26.45 8.67
C ASN A 177 3.51 -26.23 8.37
N ASP A 178 3.03 -25.13 7.77
CA ASP A 178 1.61 -25.09 7.34
C ASP A 178 1.43 -25.55 5.88
N ILE A 179 1.48 -26.88 5.71
CA ILE A 179 1.46 -27.61 4.42
C ILE A 179 0.28 -27.20 3.52
N ARG A 180 -0.86 -26.78 4.11
CA ARG A 180 -2.07 -26.38 3.36
C ARG A 180 -1.94 -25.00 2.69
N CYS A 181 -1.20 -24.08 3.28
CA CYS A 181 -0.93 -22.76 2.70
C CYS A 181 0.16 -22.84 1.63
N ILE A 182 1.18 -23.66 1.86
CA ILE A 182 2.27 -23.90 0.90
C ILE A 182 1.74 -24.54 -0.38
N ALA A 183 0.86 -25.55 -0.29
CA ALA A 183 0.30 -26.23 -1.47
C ALA A 183 -0.56 -25.29 -2.35
N ARG A 184 -1.39 -24.44 -1.75
CA ARG A 184 -2.20 -23.45 -2.51
C ARG A 184 -1.34 -22.34 -3.11
N LEU A 185 -0.31 -21.88 -2.40
CA LEU A 185 0.61 -20.87 -2.91
C LEU A 185 1.54 -21.43 -3.98
N GLN A 186 2.01 -22.68 -3.87
CA GLN A 186 2.79 -23.35 -4.91
C GLN A 186 1.95 -23.61 -6.17
N HIS A 187 0.70 -24.04 -6.03
CA HIS A 187 -0.22 -24.19 -7.15
C HIS A 187 -0.51 -22.83 -7.82
N PHE A 188 -0.73 -21.77 -7.03
CA PHE A 188 -0.93 -20.42 -7.53
C PHE A 188 0.33 -19.86 -8.23
N LEU A 189 1.52 -20.07 -7.65
CA LEU A 189 2.80 -19.71 -8.25
C LEU A 189 3.07 -20.48 -9.56
N ALA A 190 2.67 -21.76 -9.63
CA ALA A 190 2.76 -22.55 -10.86
C ALA A 190 1.80 -22.04 -11.95
N VAL A 191 0.61 -21.56 -11.57
CA VAL A 191 -0.34 -20.89 -12.49
C VAL A 191 0.24 -19.55 -12.97
N LEU A 192 0.86 -18.77 -12.09
CA LEU A 192 1.52 -17.50 -12.44
C LEU A 192 2.71 -17.71 -13.39
N GLN A 193 3.51 -18.74 -13.17
CA GLN A 193 4.65 -19.10 -14.03
C GLN A 193 4.23 -19.66 -15.40
N ARG A 194 3.06 -20.33 -15.49
CA ARG A 194 2.51 -20.80 -16.78
C ARG A 194 1.86 -19.67 -17.58
N GLY A 195 1.26 -18.68 -16.91
CA GLY A 195 0.66 -17.50 -17.57
C GLY A 195 1.67 -16.58 -18.25
N SER A 196 2.94 -16.57 -17.83
CA SER A 196 4.01 -15.80 -18.49
C SER A 196 4.56 -16.44 -19.77
N LEU A 197 4.23 -17.69 -20.07
CA LEU A 197 4.64 -18.39 -21.30
C LEU A 197 3.51 -18.51 -22.35
N LEU A 198 2.28 -18.13 -22.01
CA LEU A 198 1.09 -18.22 -22.87
C LEU A 198 0.31 -16.90 -22.84
N PHE A 199 0.94 -15.81 -23.29
CA PHE A 199 0.21 -14.62 -23.69
C PHE A 199 -0.10 -14.72 -25.19
N ASP A 200 -1.12 -15.51 -25.53
CA ASP A 200 -1.88 -15.31 -26.78
C ASP A 200 -3.05 -14.38 -26.45
N GLY A 201 -3.04 -13.21 -27.09
CA GLY A 201 -4.02 -12.15 -26.87
C GLY A 201 -5.36 -12.54 -27.48
N ARG A 202 -6.18 -13.27 -26.75
CA ARG A 202 -7.64 -13.31 -26.92
C ARG A 202 -8.31 -14.15 -25.82
N LYS A 203 -9.18 -13.49 -25.05
CA LYS A 203 -10.26 -14.05 -24.21
C LYS A 203 -9.89 -14.63 -22.82
N ASN A 204 -10.17 -13.89 -21.75
CA ASN A 204 -11.36 -14.11 -20.88
C ASN A 204 -11.21 -13.50 -19.47
N SER A 205 -12.16 -12.59 -19.20
CA SER A 205 -12.73 -12.14 -17.92
C SER A 205 -12.24 -12.76 -16.61
N ILE A 206 -11.57 -11.95 -15.80
CA ILE A 206 -11.76 -11.94 -14.34
C ILE A 206 -12.55 -10.67 -14.03
N VAL A 207 -13.83 -10.85 -13.75
CA VAL A 207 -14.81 -9.79 -13.49
C VAL A 207 -14.37 -8.99 -12.26
N GLY A 208 -14.27 -7.67 -12.41
CA GLY A 208 -14.24 -6.71 -11.29
C GLY A 208 -12.99 -5.84 -11.13
N LEU A 209 -11.80 -6.32 -11.53
CA LEU A 209 -10.54 -5.55 -11.37
C LEU A 209 -9.75 -5.38 -12.67
N GLY A 210 -10.15 -6.06 -13.75
CA GLY A 210 -9.37 -6.13 -15.00
C GLY A 210 -9.54 -4.97 -15.99
N GLN A 211 -10.52 -4.07 -15.80
CA GLN A 211 -10.80 -3.02 -16.80
C GLN A 211 -9.91 -1.77 -16.68
N ILE A 212 -9.22 -1.58 -15.55
CA ILE A 212 -8.37 -0.40 -15.33
C ILE A 212 -6.96 -0.61 -15.94
N TRP A 213 -6.54 -1.87 -16.12
CA TRP A 213 -5.13 -2.21 -16.39
C TRP A 213 -4.70 -2.11 -17.86
N SER A 214 -5.61 -1.76 -18.79
CA SER A 214 -5.26 -1.55 -20.20
C SER A 214 -4.92 -0.11 -20.55
N LEU A 215 -5.23 0.87 -19.70
CA LEU A 215 -5.20 2.28 -20.08
C LEU A 215 -3.80 2.92 -20.08
N ASN A 216 -2.85 2.41 -19.29
CA ASN A 216 -1.48 2.96 -19.23
C ASN A 216 -0.45 2.22 -20.10
N ARG A 217 -0.87 1.25 -20.92
CA ARG A 217 0.05 0.54 -21.85
C ARG A 217 -0.04 1.04 -23.30
N ALA A 218 -0.75 2.15 -23.54
CA ALA A 218 -0.85 2.78 -24.84
C ALA A 218 -0.30 4.21 -24.79
N ARG A 219 1.01 4.34 -24.57
CA ARG A 219 1.85 5.45 -25.04
C ARG A 219 3.32 5.08 -24.93
#